data_AF-A0A1E5QS62-F1
#
_entry.id   AF-A0A1E5QS62-F1
#
_cell.length_a   1.000
_cell.length_b   1.000
_cell.length_c   1.000
_cell.angle_alpha   90.00
_cell.angle_beta   90.00
_cell.angle_gamma   90.00
#
_symmetry.space_group_name_H-M   'P 1'
#
loop_
_entity.id
_entity.type
_entity.pdbx_description
1 polymer ?
#
loop_
_entity_poly.entity_id
_entity_poly.type
_entity_poly.pdbx_seq_one_letter_code
_entity_poly.pdbx_strand_id
1 'polypeptide(L)'
;MISKANSLSKIKLSTSKIVLMVGLSTFGILAGLTPEYNTQSNTIKISNQALAQNFSDAELSRYAQAAVDIERLRRSTFANIESIVGQQRSSQLACHQKDTINDLPSNARTLMNDFCQNSEVIVRRNGLSMNQFNQITQQVRQDDELRSRLRDITRQL
;
A
#
# COMPACT_ATOMS: atom_id res chain seq x y z
N MET A 1 1.10 58.81 23.68
CA MET A 1 2.09 58.68 24.77
C MET A 1 1.89 57.35 25.47
N ILE A 2 3.01 56.74 25.85
CA ILE A 2 3.21 55.35 26.26
C ILE A 2 2.88 55.17 27.76
N SER A 3 2.41 53.98 28.16
CA SER A 3 3.08 53.12 29.18
C SER A 3 2.25 52.58 30.37
N LYS A 4 2.67 51.36 30.76
CA LYS A 4 2.50 50.57 32.00
C LYS A 4 1.23 49.72 32.14
N ALA A 5 1.25 48.39 32.12
CA ALA A 5 2.08 47.34 32.78
C ALA A 5 1.55 46.88 34.16
N ASN A 6 1.25 45.57 34.20
CA ASN A 6 1.31 44.59 35.30
C ASN A 6 0.29 44.67 36.46
N SER A 7 -0.42 43.57 36.70
CA SER A 7 -0.02 42.58 37.72
C SER A 7 -1.02 41.41 37.81
N LEU A 8 -0.47 40.21 38.01
CA LEU A 8 -1.14 38.92 38.14
C LEU A 8 -2.01 38.86 39.41
N SER A 9 -3.29 38.49 39.28
CA SER A 9 -4.16 38.20 40.42
C SER A 9 -4.28 36.69 40.66
N LYS A 10 -4.10 36.33 41.93
CA LYS A 10 -4.02 34.96 42.45
C LYS A 10 -5.38 34.28 42.51
N ILE A 11 -5.35 32.97 42.33
CA ILE A 11 -6.44 32.00 42.45
C ILE A 11 -7.03 32.03 43.87
N LYS A 12 -8.37 31.98 43.97
CA LYS A 12 -9.06 31.55 45.20
C LYS A 12 -10.15 30.54 44.85
N LEU A 13 -9.89 29.28 45.22
CA LEU A 13 -10.83 28.16 45.14
C LEU A 13 -11.92 28.35 46.22
N SER A 14 -13.18 28.34 45.81
CA SER A 14 -14.33 28.29 46.74
C SER A 14 -15.36 27.31 46.22
N THR A 15 -15.46 26.19 46.93
CA THR A 15 -16.41 25.11 46.75
C THR A 15 -17.81 25.55 47.16
N SER A 16 -18.74 25.60 46.22
CA SER A 16 -20.17 25.56 46.55
C SER A 16 -20.99 25.13 45.35
N LYS A 17 -21.44 23.88 45.39
CA LYS A 17 -22.72 23.34 44.88
C LYS A 17 -22.66 21.81 44.95
N ILE A 18 -22.74 21.29 46.18
CA ILE A 18 -23.10 19.89 46.42
C ILE A 18 -24.62 19.86 46.37
N VAL A 19 -25.20 19.48 45.23
CA VAL A 19 -26.63 19.16 45.15
C VAL A 19 -26.79 17.70 45.55
N LEU A 20 -27.39 17.52 46.73
CA LEU A 20 -27.89 16.26 47.25
C LEU A 20 -28.96 15.69 46.30
N MET A 21 -28.80 14.43 45.92
CA MET A 21 -29.90 13.53 45.57
C MET A 21 -29.62 12.19 46.25
N VAL A 22 -30.40 11.89 47.30
CA VAL A 22 -30.47 10.57 47.93
C VAL A 22 -31.80 9.96 47.52
N GLY A 23 -31.77 8.76 46.94
CA GLY A 23 -33.00 8.02 46.60
C GLY A 23 -32.74 6.67 45.94
N LEU A 24 -32.54 5.65 46.78
CA LEU A 24 -32.99 4.25 46.66
C LEU A 24 -32.73 3.49 45.34
N SER A 25 -31.87 2.47 45.42
CA SER A 25 -32.25 1.04 45.35
C SER A 25 -31.12 0.22 44.75
N THR A 26 -30.58 -0.69 45.55
CA THR A 26 -29.73 -1.79 45.12
C THR A 26 -30.51 -2.74 44.23
N PHE A 27 -30.21 -2.82 42.94
CA PHE A 27 -30.42 -4.01 42.12
C PHE A 27 -29.32 -4.09 41.07
N GLY A 28 -28.59 -5.19 41.08
CA GLY A 28 -27.43 -5.42 40.23
C GLY A 28 -27.80 -5.69 38.78
N ILE A 29 -26.91 -5.33 37.88
CA ILE A 29 -26.76 -6.02 36.60
C ILE A 29 -25.26 -6.23 36.40
N LEU A 30 -24.87 -7.51 36.48
CA LEU A 30 -23.72 -8.05 35.78
C LEU A 30 -23.89 -7.69 34.29
N ALA A 31 -23.28 -6.61 33.86
CA ALA A 31 -23.00 -6.37 32.46
C ALA A 31 -21.57 -5.86 32.46
N GLY A 32 -20.63 -6.76 32.16
CA GLY A 32 -19.24 -6.42 31.87
C GLY A 32 -19.15 -5.58 30.61
N LEU A 33 -19.70 -4.37 30.65
CA LEU A 33 -19.48 -3.30 29.70
C LEU A 33 -18.62 -2.28 30.44
N THR A 34 -17.35 -2.62 30.61
CA THR A 34 -16.36 -1.56 30.79
C THR A 34 -16.39 -0.75 29.49
N PRO A 35 -16.63 0.57 29.51
CA PRO A 35 -16.36 1.38 28.33
C PRO A 35 -14.88 1.25 28.05
N GLU A 36 -14.54 0.46 27.04
CA GLU A 36 -13.19 0.40 26.52
C GLU A 36 -12.97 1.72 25.79
N TYR A 37 -12.35 2.67 26.51
CA TYR A 37 -11.95 3.94 25.93
C TYR A 37 -10.78 3.65 24.98
N ASN A 38 -11.11 3.32 23.74
CA ASN A 38 -10.13 3.24 22.66
C ASN A 38 -9.64 4.67 22.41
N THR A 39 -8.57 5.08 23.09
CA THR A 39 -7.69 6.11 22.56
C THR A 39 -7.01 5.50 21.35
N GLN A 40 -7.75 5.46 20.24
CA GLN A 40 -7.16 5.36 18.93
C GLN A 40 -6.43 6.68 18.75
N SER A 41 -5.23 6.72 19.33
CA SER A 41 -4.23 7.69 18.99
C SER A 41 -4.12 7.52 17.49
N ASN A 42 -4.64 8.50 16.74
CA ASN A 42 -4.23 8.71 15.37
C ASN A 42 -2.72 8.89 15.47
N THR A 43 -2.00 7.77 15.44
CA THR A 43 -0.59 7.76 15.15
C THR A 43 -0.58 8.39 13.79
N ILE A 44 -0.21 9.67 13.76
CA ILE A 44 0.18 10.31 12.52
C ILE A 44 1.31 9.41 12.05
N LYS A 45 0.97 8.51 11.11
CA LYS A 45 1.96 7.84 10.32
C LYS A 45 2.54 8.98 9.51
N ILE A 46 3.58 9.59 10.06
CA ILE A 46 4.55 10.34 9.29
C ILE A 46 5.15 9.27 8.41
N SER A 47 4.45 8.95 7.32
CA SER A 47 5.01 8.20 6.23
C SER A 47 6.26 8.95 5.84
N ASN A 48 7.33 8.23 5.55
CA ASN A 48 8.58 8.80 5.07
C ASN A 48 8.34 9.45 3.71
N GLN A 49 7.65 10.59 3.67
CA GLN A 49 7.36 11.40 2.49
C GLN A 49 8.65 11.93 1.85
N ALA A 50 9.78 11.85 2.55
CA ALA A 50 11.09 12.23 2.04
C ALA A 50 11.66 11.23 1.00
N LEU A 51 11.08 10.04 0.83
CA LEU A 51 11.46 9.07 -0.23
C LEU A 51 10.37 8.79 -1.26
N ALA A 52 9.19 9.40 -1.12
CA ALA A 52 8.28 9.55 -2.24
C ALA A 52 8.94 10.52 -3.24
N GLN A 53 9.87 10.00 -4.04
CA GLN A 53 10.14 10.57 -5.35
C GLN A 53 8.77 10.73 -6.00
N ASN A 54 8.28 11.97 -6.10
CA ASN A 54 6.96 12.27 -6.61
C ASN A 54 6.89 11.81 -8.07
N PHE A 55 6.49 10.56 -8.29
CA PHE A 55 6.28 10.04 -9.64
C PHE A 55 5.20 10.90 -10.29
N SER A 56 5.53 11.46 -11.45
CA SER A 56 4.58 12.20 -12.26
C SER A 56 3.47 11.28 -12.77
N ASP A 57 2.30 11.85 -13.06
CA ASP A 57 1.20 11.07 -13.65
C ASP A 57 1.59 10.48 -15.02
N ALA A 58 2.48 11.15 -15.75
CA ALA A 58 3.04 10.62 -16.99
C ALA A 58 3.93 9.39 -16.77
N GLU A 59 4.76 9.37 -15.72
CA GLU A 59 5.54 8.18 -15.34
C GLU A 59 4.65 7.04 -14.88
N LEU A 60 3.64 7.34 -14.06
CA LEU A 60 2.65 6.36 -13.61
C LEU A 60 1.82 5.79 -14.77
N SER A 61 1.48 6.62 -15.77
CA SER A 61 0.76 6.17 -16.97
C SER A 61 1.62 5.21 -17.81
N ARG A 62 2.89 5.53 -18.03
CA ARG A 62 3.82 4.63 -18.74
C ARG A 62 4.04 3.32 -17.97
N TYR A 63 4.13 3.40 -16.64
CA TYR A 63 4.22 2.22 -15.78
C TYR A 63 2.95 1.37 -15.85
N ALA A 64 1.77 1.98 -15.76
CA ALA A 64 0.48 1.29 -15.84
C ALA A 64 0.34 0.56 -17.18
N GLN A 65 0.65 1.25 -18.29
CA GLN A 65 0.62 0.64 -19.64
C GLN A 65 1.57 -0.56 -19.73
N ALA A 66 2.81 -0.42 -19.26
CA ALA A 66 3.77 -1.51 -19.23
C ALA A 66 3.28 -2.69 -18.38
N ALA A 67 2.75 -2.43 -17.18
CA ALA A 67 2.27 -3.45 -16.26
C ALA A 67 1.06 -4.22 -16.84
N VAL A 68 0.11 -3.52 -17.46
CA VAL A 68 -1.05 -4.15 -18.11
C VAL A 68 -0.60 -5.01 -19.30
N ASP A 69 0.29 -4.50 -20.13
CA ASP A 69 0.83 -5.26 -21.27
C ASP A 69 1.58 -6.53 -20.81
N ILE A 70 2.40 -6.42 -19.76
CA ILE A 70 3.10 -7.56 -19.15
C ILE A 70 2.10 -8.55 -18.57
N GLU A 71 1.03 -8.10 -17.90
CA GLU A 71 0.02 -9.01 -17.36
C GLU A 71 -0.73 -9.75 -18.46
N ARG A 72 -1.07 -9.09 -19.58
CA ARG A 72 -1.66 -9.77 -20.74
C ARG A 72 -0.72 -10.84 -21.30
N LEU A 73 0.57 -10.51 -21.47
CA LEU A 73 1.58 -11.48 -21.90
C LEU A 73 1.68 -12.64 -20.90
N ARG A 74 1.79 -12.34 -19.60
CA ARG A 74 1.88 -13.33 -18.52
C ARG A 74 0.72 -14.32 -18.57
N ARG A 75 -0.52 -13.84 -18.68
CA ARG A 75 -1.71 -14.70 -18.76
C ARG A 75 -1.63 -15.67 -19.94
N SER A 76 -1.25 -15.18 -21.12
CA SER A 76 -1.13 -16.02 -22.31
C SER A 76 0.00 -17.05 -22.19
N THR A 77 1.19 -16.63 -21.73
CA THR A 77 2.33 -17.54 -21.59
C THR A 77 2.10 -18.57 -20.50
N PHE A 78 1.58 -18.16 -19.33
CA PHE A 78 1.42 -19.06 -18.19
C PHE A 78 0.31 -20.08 -18.44
N ALA A 79 -0.71 -19.78 -19.25
CA ALA A 79 -1.67 -20.78 -19.72
C ALA A 79 -0.98 -21.89 -20.53
N ASN A 80 -0.07 -21.53 -21.43
CA ASN A 80 0.71 -22.50 -22.21
C ASN A 80 1.67 -23.30 -21.32
N ILE A 81 2.38 -22.64 -20.40
CA ILE A 81 3.28 -23.32 -19.46
C ILE A 81 2.49 -24.28 -18.57
N GLU A 82 1.34 -23.86 -18.04
CA GLU A 82 0.47 -24.68 -17.21
C GLU A 82 0.01 -25.95 -17.93
N SER A 83 -0.28 -25.87 -19.23
CA SER A 83 -0.62 -27.06 -20.03
C SER A 83 0.53 -28.09 -20.13
N ILE A 84 1.77 -27.66 -19.91
CA ILE A 84 2.97 -28.51 -19.99
C ILE A 84 3.36 -29.06 -18.63
N VAL A 85 3.34 -28.22 -17.58
CA VAL A 85 3.91 -28.56 -16.26
C VAL A 85 2.89 -28.60 -15.12
N GLY A 86 1.63 -28.29 -15.39
CA GLY A 86 0.57 -28.17 -14.41
C GLY A 86 0.59 -26.86 -13.61
N GLN A 87 -0.54 -26.57 -12.98
CA GLN A 87 -0.80 -25.30 -12.30
C GLN A 87 0.16 -25.05 -11.13
N GLN A 88 0.40 -26.06 -10.30
CA GLN A 88 1.25 -25.95 -9.10
C GLN A 88 2.69 -25.59 -9.45
N ARG A 89 3.24 -26.14 -10.54
CA ARG A 89 4.61 -25.84 -10.97
C ARG A 89 4.66 -24.49 -11.69
N SER A 90 3.66 -24.17 -12.51
CA SER A 90 3.54 -22.88 -13.20
C SER A 90 3.50 -21.69 -12.23
N SER A 91 2.77 -21.80 -11.12
CA SER A 91 2.60 -20.70 -10.15
C SER A 91 3.86 -20.34 -9.36
N GLN A 92 4.88 -21.19 -9.37
CA GLN A 92 6.15 -20.97 -8.68
C GLN A 92 7.20 -20.27 -9.55
N LEU A 93 6.92 -20.08 -10.84
CA LEU A 93 7.89 -19.53 -11.78
C LEU A 93 8.01 -18.02 -11.66
N ALA A 94 9.25 -17.54 -11.63
CA ALA A 94 9.56 -16.12 -11.66
C ALA A 94 10.88 -15.87 -12.41
N CYS A 95 10.97 -14.77 -13.15
CA CYS A 95 12.14 -14.45 -13.98
C CYS A 95 13.46 -14.34 -13.22
N HIS A 96 13.42 -14.06 -11.91
CA HIS A 96 14.62 -13.97 -11.09
C HIS A 96 15.11 -15.34 -10.56
N GLN A 97 14.30 -16.40 -10.68
CA GLN A 97 14.61 -17.74 -10.20
C GLN A 97 15.12 -18.62 -11.34
N LYS A 98 16.40 -18.46 -11.71
CA LYS A 98 16.97 -19.18 -12.85
C LYS A 98 16.96 -20.70 -12.69
N ASP A 99 17.15 -21.20 -11.48
CA ASP A 99 17.18 -22.65 -11.22
C ASP A 99 15.80 -23.27 -11.49
N THR A 100 14.70 -22.64 -11.05
CA THR A 100 13.35 -23.15 -11.30
C THR A 100 13.00 -23.13 -12.79
N ILE A 101 13.53 -22.17 -13.56
CA ILE A 101 13.40 -22.12 -15.02
C ILE A 101 14.25 -23.22 -15.69
N ASN A 102 15.48 -23.43 -15.23
CA ASN A 102 16.39 -24.46 -15.76
C ASN A 102 15.89 -25.89 -15.52
N ASP A 103 15.03 -26.09 -14.52
CA ASP A 103 14.39 -27.37 -14.25
C ASP A 103 13.11 -27.60 -15.09
N LEU A 104 12.71 -26.65 -15.93
CA LEU A 104 11.55 -26.83 -16.82
C LEU A 104 11.89 -27.72 -18.02
N PRO A 105 10.91 -28.48 -18.54
CA PRO A 105 10.98 -29.07 -19.88
C PRO A 105 11.36 -28.01 -20.93
N SER A 106 12.08 -28.41 -21.98
CA SER A 106 12.68 -27.47 -22.95
C SER A 106 11.67 -26.48 -23.57
N ASN A 107 10.47 -26.94 -23.90
CA ASN A 107 9.39 -26.10 -24.42
C ASN A 107 8.89 -25.06 -23.39
N ALA A 108 8.60 -25.47 -22.15
CA ALA A 108 8.19 -24.56 -21.07
C ALA A 108 9.31 -23.58 -20.68
N ARG A 109 10.56 -24.03 -20.71
CA ARG A 109 11.74 -23.18 -20.48
C ARG A 109 11.86 -22.08 -21.51
N THR A 110 11.67 -22.41 -22.79
CA THR A 110 11.69 -21.45 -23.90
C THR A 110 10.59 -20.40 -23.70
N LEU A 111 9.36 -20.83 -23.44
CA LEU A 111 8.23 -19.92 -23.17
C LEU A 111 8.52 -18.97 -21.99
N MET A 112 9.14 -19.47 -20.93
CA MET A 112 9.47 -18.67 -19.75
C MET A 112 10.59 -17.66 -20.04
N ASN A 113 11.64 -18.07 -20.74
CA ASN A 113 12.73 -17.17 -21.16
C ASN A 113 12.21 -16.06 -22.07
N ASP A 114 11.36 -16.41 -23.04
CA ASP A 114 10.73 -15.44 -23.94
C ASP A 114 9.84 -14.46 -23.17
N PHE A 115 9.07 -14.94 -22.19
CA PHE A 115 8.27 -14.07 -21.32
C PHE A 115 9.14 -13.07 -20.55
N CYS A 116 10.26 -13.52 -19.97
CA CYS A 116 11.15 -12.63 -19.23
C CYS A 116 11.77 -11.57 -20.14
N GLN A 117 12.31 -11.99 -21.29
CA GLN A 117 12.92 -11.06 -22.25
C GLN A 117 11.89 -10.07 -22.80
N ASN A 118 10.70 -10.55 -23.18
CA ASN A 118 9.66 -9.68 -23.71
C ASN A 118 9.14 -8.72 -22.64
N SER A 119 9.05 -9.12 -21.37
CA SER A 119 8.69 -8.21 -20.29
C SER A 119 9.65 -7.02 -20.20
N GLU A 120 10.97 -7.26 -20.31
CA GLU A 120 11.96 -6.18 -20.33
C GLU A 120 11.84 -5.27 -21.57
N VAL A 121 11.49 -5.84 -22.72
CA VAL A 121 11.20 -5.06 -23.94
C VAL A 121 9.95 -4.19 -23.75
N ILE A 122 8.91 -4.72 -23.11
CA ILE A 122 7.68 -3.98 -22.79
C ILE A 122 7.96 -2.81 -21.86
N VAL A 123 8.81 -2.99 -20.85
CA VAL A 123 9.24 -1.88 -19.97
C VAL A 123 9.94 -0.80 -20.77
N ARG A 124 10.92 -1.19 -21.60
CA ARG A 124 11.72 -0.23 -22.40
C ARG A 124 10.91 0.52 -23.46
N ARG A 125 10.01 -0.16 -24.19
CA ARG A 125 9.16 0.49 -25.21
C ARG A 125 8.21 1.53 -24.62
N ASN A 126 7.84 1.37 -23.34
CA ASN A 126 7.05 2.34 -22.60
C ASN A 126 7.92 3.46 -22.00
N GLY A 127 9.18 3.61 -22.41
CA GLY A 127 10.05 4.71 -21.99
C GLY A 127 10.48 4.62 -20.52
N LEU A 128 10.55 3.41 -19.96
CA LEU A 128 11.04 3.16 -18.62
C LEU A 128 12.32 2.32 -18.66
N SER A 129 13.25 2.59 -17.75
CA SER A 129 14.30 1.62 -17.41
C SER A 129 13.74 0.54 -16.48
N MET A 130 14.41 -0.61 -16.42
CA MET A 130 14.07 -1.66 -15.45
C MET A 130 14.15 -1.15 -14.01
N ASN A 131 15.10 -0.26 -13.70
CA ASN A 131 15.22 0.31 -12.36
C ASN A 131 14.00 1.18 -12.00
N GLN A 132 13.59 2.09 -12.89
CA GLN A 132 12.39 2.91 -12.68
C GLN A 132 11.12 2.05 -12.52
N PHE A 133 10.94 1.04 -13.38
CA PHE A 133 9.79 0.14 -13.25
C PHE A 133 9.77 -0.58 -11.90
N ASN A 134 10.92 -1.10 -11.46
CA ASN A 134 11.06 -1.78 -10.18
C ASN A 134 10.91 -0.83 -8.98
N GLN A 135 11.37 0.41 -9.10
CA GLN A 135 11.17 1.45 -8.07
C GLN A 135 9.69 1.77 -7.92
N ILE A 136 8.98 2.07 -9.02
CA ILE A 136 7.54 2.33 -8.99
C ILE A 136 6.79 1.12 -8.42
N THR A 137 7.15 -0.10 -8.85
CA THR A 137 6.57 -1.35 -8.32
C THR A 137 6.69 -1.46 -6.80
N GLN A 138 7.86 -1.14 -6.25
CA GLN A 138 8.11 -1.19 -4.81
C GLN A 138 7.35 -0.10 -4.06
N GLN A 139 7.36 1.13 -4.57
CA GLN A 139 6.70 2.26 -3.93
C GLN A 139 5.17 2.09 -3.92
N VAL A 140 4.56 1.64 -5.02
CA VAL A 140 3.11 1.36 -5.09
C VAL A 140 2.65 0.33 -4.05
N ARG A 141 3.51 -0.62 -3.67
CA ARG A 141 3.20 -1.61 -2.63
C ARG A 141 3.20 -1.02 -1.22
N GLN A 142 3.96 0.04 -1.00
CA GLN A 142 4.21 0.62 0.33
C GLN A 142 3.41 1.91 0.56
N ASP A 143 2.99 2.59 -0.51
CA ASP A 143 2.31 3.88 -0.49
C ASP A 143 0.86 3.73 -0.99
N ASP A 144 -0.09 4.00 -0.09
CA ASP A 144 -1.53 3.89 -0.35
C ASP A 144 -2.05 5.00 -1.27
N GLU A 145 -1.49 6.20 -1.19
CA GLU A 145 -1.85 7.33 -2.04
C GLU A 145 -1.39 7.09 -3.47
N LEU A 146 -0.13 6.66 -3.63
CA LEU A 146 0.42 6.29 -4.93
C LEU A 146 -0.36 5.13 -5.57
N ARG A 147 -0.76 4.14 -4.77
CA ARG A 147 -1.60 3.03 -5.22
C ARG A 147 -3.00 3.48 -5.65
N SER A 148 -3.58 4.48 -4.98
CA SER A 148 -4.85 5.07 -5.40
C SER A 148 -4.71 5.78 -6.74
N ARG A 149 -3.72 6.66 -6.87
CA ARG A 149 -3.44 7.41 -8.12
C ARG A 149 -3.20 6.47 -9.29
N LEU A 150 -2.37 5.45 -9.11
CA LEU A 150 -2.12 4.45 -10.14
C LEU A 150 -3.41 3.73 -10.58
N ARG A 151 -4.29 3.38 -9.63
CA ARG A 151 -5.57 2.73 -9.92
C ARG A 151 -6.45 3.62 -10.78
N ASP A 152 -6.52 4.91 -10.48
CA ASP A 152 -7.34 5.87 -11.23
C ASP A 152 -6.81 6.05 -12.66
N ILE A 153 -5.49 6.14 -12.84
CA ILE A 153 -4.83 6.15 -14.16
C ILE A 153 -5.14 4.87 -14.93
N THR A 154 -5.00 3.70 -14.29
CA THR A 154 -5.17 2.39 -14.94
C THR A 154 -6.60 2.18 -15.44
N ARG A 155 -7.62 2.75 -14.78
CA ARG A 155 -9.04 2.67 -15.25
C ARG A 155 -9.30 3.41 -16.56
N GLN A 156 -8.39 4.29 -16.97
CA GLN A 156 -8.52 5.09 -18.18
C GLN A 156 -7.81 4.46 -19.40
N LEU A 157 -7.11 3.34 -19.18
CA LEU A 157 -6.45 2.53 -20.22
C LEU A 157 -7.43 1.52 -20.83
#